data_AF-A0A8B9VVG7-F1
#
_entry.id   AF-A0A8B9VVG7-F1
#
_cell.length_a   1.000
_cell.length_b   1.000
_cell.length_c   1.000
_cell.angle_alpha   90.00
_cell.angle_beta   90.00
_cell.angle_gamma   90.00
#
_symmetry.space_group_name_H-M   'P 1'
#
loop_
_entity.id
_entity.type
_entity.pdbx_description
1 polymer ?
#
loop_
_entity_poly.entity_id
_entity_poly.type
_entity_poly.pdbx_seq_one_letter_code
_entity_poly.pdbx_strand_id
1 'polypeptide(L)'
;RGRSWRTPPRSLQVLELLECIPPLLLLLLAWGLDHTLYTMLSIIQQHSFVQYSFRSSHHLSVHVTGTSLMAPLPRSTIGSLNTSSDTELETSNFVCLPQPRGMTQQQYIASCLPLAVLVLLCLLQVYMYRLRRAIAAFYFPKREKSRVLYLYNKLLRQRHCFVRLQRKRIARRARRYPALRWPRLRRWVRRPCTVCGEPESPQNHQACPSPACGATYCRPCWRDVGRVCPACTPGDRGLSEDSSEDGGLCCAG
;
A
#
# COMPACT_ATOMS: atom_id res chain seq x y z
N ARG A 1 -40.06 15.59 7.60
CA ARG A 1 -39.00 15.74 8.63
C ARG A 1 -38.18 14.43 8.69
N GLY A 2 -37.24 14.23 7.77
CA GLY A 2 -36.46 13.00 7.67
C GLY A 2 -34.98 13.33 7.59
N ARG A 3 -34.25 13.14 8.69
CA ARG A 3 -32.79 13.29 8.70
C ARG A 3 -32.22 12.18 7.83
N SER A 4 -31.80 12.53 6.60
CA SER A 4 -31.05 11.61 5.77
C SER A 4 -29.74 11.33 6.49
N TRP A 5 -29.55 10.11 6.94
CA TRP A 5 -28.26 9.64 7.41
C TRP A 5 -27.30 9.65 6.21
N ARG A 6 -26.61 10.78 6.00
CA ARG A 6 -25.53 10.87 5.02
C ARG A 6 -24.49 9.85 5.44
N THR A 7 -24.31 8.82 4.61
CA THR A 7 -23.16 7.93 4.71
C THR A 7 -21.91 8.80 4.58
N PRO A 8 -20.92 8.70 5.49
CA PRO A 8 -19.69 9.45 5.33
C PRO A 8 -19.05 9.11 3.98
N PRO A 9 -18.46 10.09 3.30
CA PRO A 9 -17.77 9.85 2.03
C PRO A 9 -16.64 8.85 2.24
N ARG A 10 -16.33 8.04 1.22
CA ARG A 10 -15.22 7.05 1.26
C ARG A 10 -13.88 7.68 1.63
N SER A 11 -13.69 8.97 1.36
CA SER A 11 -12.52 9.75 1.75
C SER A 11 -12.33 9.81 3.27
N LEU A 12 -13.42 9.85 4.05
CA LEU A 12 -13.35 9.89 5.51
C LEU A 12 -12.82 8.56 6.07
N GLN A 13 -13.25 7.42 5.49
CA GLN A 13 -12.79 6.10 5.93
C GLN A 13 -11.31 5.86 5.67
N VAL A 14 -10.77 6.42 4.57
CA VAL A 14 -9.35 6.33 4.24
C VAL A 14 -8.52 7.21 5.17
N LEU A 15 -9.05 8.36 5.58
CA LEU A 15 -8.39 9.27 6.52
C LEU A 15 -8.23 8.65 7.91
N GLU A 16 -9.28 8.03 8.44
CA GLU A 16 -9.23 7.33 9.75
C GLU A 16 -8.20 6.19 9.77
N LEU A 17 -8.09 5.45 8.65
CA LEU A 17 -7.08 4.40 8.52
C LEU A 17 -5.66 4.97 8.43
N LEU A 18 -5.51 6.13 7.80
CA LEU A 18 -4.25 6.85 7.69
C LEU A 18 -3.79 7.39 9.04
N GLU A 19 -4.73 7.80 9.91
CA GLU A 19 -4.44 8.22 11.29
C GLU A 19 -3.94 7.08 12.19
N CYS A 20 -4.21 5.81 11.84
CA CYS A 20 -3.70 4.65 12.56
C CYS A 20 -2.23 4.32 12.22
N ILE A 21 -1.69 4.87 11.13
CA ILE A 21 -0.33 4.55 10.64
C ILE A 21 0.77 5.16 11.52
N PRO A 22 0.72 6.45 11.92
CA PRO A 22 1.71 7.05 12.82
C PRO A 22 1.92 6.32 14.16
N PRO A 23 0.88 5.93 14.92
CA PRO A 23 1.09 5.23 16.19
C PRO A 23 1.65 3.81 16.01
N LEU A 24 1.28 3.11 14.92
CA LEU A 24 1.88 1.83 14.55
C LEU A 24 3.39 1.98 14.26
N LEU A 25 3.76 2.99 13.47
CA LEU A 25 5.16 3.25 13.13
C LEU A 25 5.98 3.62 14.36
N LEU A 26 5.43 4.46 15.24
CA LEU A 26 6.08 4.86 16.49
C LEU A 26 6.34 3.65 17.40
N LEU A 27 5.36 2.74 17.51
CA LEU A 27 5.51 1.52 18.31
C LEU A 27 6.60 0.60 17.76
N LEU A 28 6.61 0.38 16.43
CA LEU A 28 7.64 -0.43 15.78
C LEU A 28 9.04 0.18 15.97
N LEU A 29 9.16 1.50 15.87
CA LEU A 29 10.40 2.21 16.10
C LEU A 29 10.86 2.07 17.57
N ALA A 30 9.94 2.24 18.53
CA ALA A 30 10.23 2.12 19.95
C ALA A 30 10.67 0.69 20.32
N TRP A 31 9.98 -0.34 19.80
CA TRP A 31 10.39 -1.73 19.96
C TRP A 31 11.77 -2.03 19.36
N GLY A 32 12.04 -1.50 18.16
CA GLY A 32 13.34 -1.62 17.54
C GLY A 32 14.43 -0.98 18.40
N LEU A 33 14.18 0.23 18.91
CA LEU A 33 15.10 0.95 19.77
C LEU A 33 15.37 0.17 21.07
N ASP A 34 14.34 -0.28 21.76
CA ASP A 34 14.48 -1.07 23.00
C ASP A 34 15.29 -2.35 22.77
N HIS A 35 15.05 -3.06 21.67
CA HIS A 35 15.82 -4.25 21.31
C HIS A 35 17.30 -3.91 21.02
N THR A 36 17.55 -2.82 20.29
CA THR A 36 18.92 -2.38 20.02
C THR A 36 19.65 -1.95 21.29
N LEU A 37 18.97 -1.24 22.20
CA LEU A 37 19.54 -0.83 23.48
C LEU A 37 19.83 -2.04 24.36
N TYR A 38 18.89 -2.99 24.47
CA TYR A 38 19.07 -4.22 25.23
C TYR A 38 20.28 -5.02 24.73
N THR A 39 20.36 -5.24 23.41
CA THR A 39 21.47 -5.98 22.80
C THR A 39 22.80 -5.26 23.01
N MET A 40 22.87 -3.95 22.77
CA MET A 40 24.10 -3.18 23.00
C MET A 40 24.53 -3.23 24.47
N LEU A 41 23.61 -3.03 25.41
CA LEU A 41 23.91 -3.10 26.85
C LEU A 41 24.37 -4.50 27.27
N SER A 42 23.79 -5.57 26.71
CA SER A 42 24.23 -6.95 26.98
C SER A 42 25.62 -7.27 26.40
N ILE A 43 25.94 -6.75 25.22
CA ILE A 43 27.26 -6.91 24.58
C ILE A 43 28.31 -6.15 25.40
N ILE A 44 27.99 -4.92 25.81
CA ILE A 44 28.86 -4.13 26.70
C ILE A 44 29.11 -4.89 28.00
N GLN A 45 28.06 -5.44 28.61
CA GLN A 45 28.17 -6.22 29.85
C GLN A 45 29.09 -7.45 29.69
N GLN A 46 29.05 -8.13 28.54
CA GLN A 46 29.88 -9.31 28.28
C GLN A 46 31.35 -8.95 28.01
N HIS A 47 31.62 -7.83 27.34
CA HIS A 47 32.98 -7.43 26.97
C HIS A 47 33.67 -6.52 27.99
N SER A 48 32.94 -5.85 28.90
CA SER A 48 33.50 -4.95 29.91
C SER A 48 33.76 -5.61 31.26
N PHE A 49 33.44 -6.91 31.42
CA PHE A 49 33.77 -7.65 32.64
C PHE A 49 35.28 -7.88 32.72
N VAL A 50 35.96 -7.08 33.54
CA VAL A 50 37.39 -7.22 33.82
C VAL A 50 37.59 -7.53 35.31
N GLN A 51 38.24 -8.65 35.59
CA GLN A 51 38.66 -9.08 36.92
C GLN A 51 40.19 -8.96 37.00
N TYR A 52 40.70 -7.97 37.73
CA TYR A 52 42.13 -7.79 37.96
C TYR A 52 42.50 -8.39 39.32
N SER A 53 43.32 -9.45 39.31
CA SER A 53 44.00 -9.95 40.52
C SER A 53 45.43 -9.42 40.54
N PHE A 54 45.67 -8.34 41.29
CA PHE A 54 47.02 -7.84 41.51
C PHE A 54 47.66 -8.62 42.68
N ARG A 55 48.63 -9.48 42.37
CA ARG A 55 49.56 -10.09 43.34
C ARG A 55 50.91 -9.38 43.23
N SER A 56 51.29 -8.63 44.26
CA SER A 56 52.56 -7.89 44.32
C SER A 56 53.37 -8.33 45.54
N SER A 57 54.36 -9.21 45.34
CA SER A 57 55.29 -9.66 46.38
C SER A 57 56.61 -8.86 46.31
N HIS A 58 56.79 -7.84 47.15
CA HIS A 58 58.04 -7.10 47.28
C HIS A 58 58.82 -7.55 48.53
N HIS A 59 59.93 -8.28 48.34
CA HIS A 59 60.84 -8.67 49.42
C HIS A 59 62.10 -7.78 49.40
N LEU A 60 62.14 -6.74 50.24
CA LEU A 60 63.30 -5.86 50.38
C LEU A 60 63.96 -6.05 51.75
N SER A 61 65.09 -6.73 51.81
CA SER A 61 65.91 -6.86 53.03
C SER A 61 67.12 -5.92 52.94
N VAL A 62 67.20 -4.94 53.84
CA VAL A 62 68.30 -3.96 53.91
C VAL A 62 69.11 -4.18 55.18
N HIS A 63 70.33 -4.70 55.04
CA HIS A 63 71.27 -4.87 56.16
C HIS A 63 72.27 -3.70 56.22
N VAL A 64 72.33 -3.01 57.35
CA VAL A 64 73.29 -1.93 57.61
C VAL A 64 74.43 -2.48 58.48
N THR A 65 75.66 -2.51 57.97
CA THR A 65 76.88 -2.93 58.68
C THR A 65 77.68 -1.74 59.20
N GLY A 66 78.00 -1.71 60.51
CA GLY A 66 78.75 -0.64 61.18
C GLY A 66 78.34 -0.42 62.65
N THR A 67 79.30 -0.09 63.52
CA THR A 67 79.12 0.13 64.98
C THR A 67 79.43 1.57 65.42
N SER A 68 79.15 2.56 64.56
CA SER A 68 79.27 3.98 64.94
C SER A 68 78.02 4.45 65.70
N LEU A 69 78.14 5.53 66.50
CA LEU A 69 77.03 6.10 67.28
C LEU A 69 75.81 6.53 66.44
N MET A 70 75.98 6.72 65.12
CA MET A 70 74.89 7.05 64.18
C MET A 70 74.25 5.83 63.49
N ALA A 71 74.86 4.65 63.55
CA ALA A 71 74.33 3.42 62.95
C ALA A 71 72.99 2.89 63.54
N PRO A 72 72.62 3.17 64.81
CA PRO A 72 71.35 2.72 65.37
C PRO A 72 70.12 3.48 64.84
N LEU A 73 70.28 4.73 64.38
CA LEU A 73 69.18 5.58 63.92
C LEU A 73 68.42 4.95 62.73
N PRO A 74 69.08 4.61 61.60
CA PRO A 74 68.39 3.97 60.48
C PRO A 74 67.91 2.55 60.82
N ARG A 75 68.60 1.81 61.71
CA ARG A 75 68.14 0.47 62.13
C ARG A 75 66.79 0.52 62.87
N SER A 76 66.59 1.53 63.71
CA SER A 76 65.33 1.71 64.47
C SER A 76 64.16 2.09 63.54
N THR A 77 64.43 2.87 62.48
CA THR A 77 63.40 3.28 61.51
C THR A 77 63.11 2.22 60.45
N ILE A 78 64.08 1.37 60.11
CA ILE A 78 63.92 0.30 59.09
C ILE A 78 63.31 -0.97 59.68
N GLY A 79 63.42 -1.19 61.01
CA GLY A 79 62.83 -2.33 61.70
C GLY A 79 61.30 -2.38 61.62
N SER A 80 60.61 -1.25 61.47
CA SER A 80 59.15 -1.22 61.29
C SER A 80 58.70 -1.36 59.82
N LEU A 81 59.65 -1.32 58.88
CA LEU A 81 59.41 -1.46 57.44
C LEU A 81 59.77 -2.86 56.93
N ASN A 82 60.35 -3.71 57.78
CA ASN A 82 60.61 -5.13 57.51
C ASN A 82 59.33 -5.96 57.65
N THR A 83 58.29 -5.59 56.91
CA THR A 83 57.02 -6.30 56.87
C THR A 83 56.81 -6.78 55.45
N SER A 84 57.00 -8.09 55.23
CA SER A 84 56.58 -8.77 54.00
C SER A 84 55.05 -8.77 53.94
N SER A 85 54.46 -7.71 53.39
CA SER A 85 53.01 -7.64 53.19
C SER A 85 52.65 -8.30 51.86
N ASP A 86 52.13 -9.52 51.92
CA ASP A 86 51.46 -10.15 50.80
C ASP A 86 50.04 -9.59 50.73
N THR A 87 49.82 -8.62 49.84
CA THR A 87 48.51 -7.99 49.62
C THR A 87 47.87 -8.57 48.37
N GLU A 88 46.91 -9.47 48.56
CA GLU A 88 46.01 -9.93 47.49
C GLU A 88 44.84 -8.94 47.38
N LEU A 89 44.90 -8.07 46.37
CA LEU A 89 43.80 -7.14 46.08
C LEU A 89 42.98 -7.71 44.91
N GLU A 90 41.85 -8.33 45.23
CA GLU A 90 40.84 -8.71 44.23
C GLU A 90 39.87 -7.54 44.01
N THR A 91 40.03 -6.83 42.88
CA THR A 91 39.10 -5.78 42.47
C THR A 91 38.26 -6.26 41.27
N SER A 92 36.93 -6.23 41.40
CA SER A 92 35.99 -6.56 40.32
C SER A 92 35.14 -5.35 39.93
N ASN A 93 34.92 -5.15 38.62
CA ASN A 93 34.13 -4.02 38.09
C ASN A 93 32.61 -4.29 38.07
N PHE A 94 32.13 -5.37 38.69
CA PHE A 94 30.74 -5.83 38.58
C PHE A 94 29.70 -4.78 39.02
N VAL A 95 30.02 -3.95 40.02
CA VAL A 95 29.14 -2.89 40.53
C VAL A 95 28.97 -1.74 39.52
N CYS A 96 29.92 -1.59 38.60
CA CYS A 96 29.92 -0.54 37.58
C CYS A 96 29.34 -1.00 36.23
N LEU A 97 28.99 -2.28 36.08
CA LEU A 97 28.42 -2.80 34.84
C LEU A 97 26.94 -2.40 34.68
N PRO A 98 26.52 -1.87 33.52
CA PRO A 98 25.12 -1.56 33.28
C PRO A 98 24.30 -2.84 33.28
N GLN A 99 23.21 -2.88 34.07
CA GLN A 99 22.26 -3.99 34.05
C GLN A 99 21.25 -3.81 32.90
N PRO A 100 21.24 -4.68 31.87
CA PRO A 100 20.28 -4.60 30.79
C PRO A 100 18.90 -4.98 31.31
N ARG A 101 18.06 -4.00 31.62
CA ARG A 101 16.63 -4.20 31.92
C ARG A 101 15.82 -4.04 30.65
N GLY A 102 15.37 -5.16 30.08
CA GLY A 102 14.36 -5.15 29.03
C GLY A 102 12.96 -4.89 29.60
N MET A 103 12.05 -4.42 28.76
CA MET A 103 10.62 -4.34 29.10
C MET A 103 10.08 -5.70 29.53
N THR A 104 9.26 -5.72 30.58
CA THR A 104 8.58 -6.95 31.03
C THR A 104 7.46 -7.33 30.05
N GLN A 105 7.09 -8.60 29.99
CA GLN A 105 6.00 -9.07 29.11
C GLN A 105 4.69 -8.29 29.33
N GLN A 106 4.41 -7.88 30.57
CA GLN A 106 3.23 -7.07 30.89
C GLN A 106 3.27 -5.67 30.26
N GLN A 107 4.44 -5.02 30.20
CA GLN A 107 4.60 -3.71 29.57
C GLN A 107 4.41 -3.77 28.05
N TYR A 108 4.87 -4.86 27.43
CA TYR A 108 4.62 -5.14 26.02
C TYR A 108 3.13 -5.33 25.72
N ILE A 109 2.44 -6.12 26.55
CA ILE A 109 0.99 -6.34 26.38
C ILE A 109 0.21 -5.03 26.59
N ALA A 110 0.54 -4.27 27.64
CA ALA A 110 -0.12 -3.00 27.95
C ALA A 110 0.02 -1.95 26.84
N SER A 111 1.16 -1.92 26.14
CA SER A 111 1.39 -1.00 25.00
C SER A 111 0.69 -1.48 23.71
N CYS A 112 0.66 -2.78 23.44
CA CYS A 112 0.05 -3.33 22.22
C CYS A 112 -1.47 -3.38 22.24
N LEU A 113 -2.06 -3.71 23.40
CA LEU A 113 -3.49 -3.90 23.56
C LEU A 113 -4.35 -2.71 23.08
N PRO A 114 -4.10 -1.45 23.49
CA PRO A 114 -4.92 -0.32 23.03
C PRO A 114 -4.82 -0.11 21.51
N LEU A 115 -3.64 -0.37 20.93
CA LEU A 115 -3.39 -0.23 19.51
C LEU A 115 -4.12 -1.31 18.70
N ALA A 116 -4.12 -2.55 19.19
CA ALA A 116 -4.88 -3.65 18.60
C ALA A 116 -6.39 -3.40 18.67
N VAL A 117 -6.88 -2.85 19.80
CA VAL A 117 -8.29 -2.45 19.95
C VAL A 117 -8.65 -1.33 18.97
N LEU A 118 -7.79 -0.33 18.79
CA LEU A 118 -8.00 0.75 17.82
C LEU A 118 -8.16 0.20 16.39
N VAL A 119 -7.23 -0.66 15.96
CA VAL A 119 -7.30 -1.32 14.65
C VAL A 119 -8.58 -2.14 14.50
N LEU A 120 -8.95 -2.91 15.53
CA LEU A 120 -10.19 -3.69 15.54
C LEU A 120 -11.43 -2.81 15.38
N LEU A 121 -11.49 -1.67 16.09
CA LEU A 121 -12.60 -0.72 16.00
C LEU A 121 -12.70 -0.11 14.60
N CYS A 122 -11.57 0.26 13.96
CA CYS A 122 -11.55 0.74 12.58
C CYS A 122 -12.10 -0.31 11.61
N LEU A 123 -11.70 -1.58 11.77
CA LEU A 123 -12.23 -2.67 10.96
C LEU A 123 -13.74 -2.86 11.17
N LEU A 124 -14.17 -2.93 12.44
CA LEU A 124 -15.59 -3.03 12.80
C LEU A 124 -16.40 -1.90 12.19
N GLN A 125 -15.89 -0.67 12.20
CA GLN A 125 -16.56 0.48 11.59
C GLN A 125 -16.78 0.28 10.09
N VAL A 126 -15.78 -0.16 9.33
CA VAL A 126 -15.91 -0.47 7.90
C VAL A 126 -16.98 -1.55 7.66
N TYR A 127 -16.96 -2.62 8.46
CA TYR A 127 -17.95 -3.70 8.36
C TYR A 127 -19.36 -3.24 8.75
N MET A 128 -19.51 -2.43 9.80
CA MET A 128 -20.79 -1.87 10.22
C MET A 128 -21.40 -0.97 9.15
N TYR A 129 -20.60 -0.18 8.43
CA TYR A 129 -21.09 0.60 7.29
C TYR A 129 -21.60 -0.29 6.15
N ARG A 130 -20.94 -1.42 5.86
CA ARG A 130 -21.42 -2.39 4.86
C ARG A 130 -22.69 -3.08 5.34
N LEU A 131 -22.71 -3.52 6.59
CA LEU A 131 -23.84 -4.20 7.22
C LEU A 131 -25.07 -3.30 7.28
N ARG A 132 -24.91 -2.00 7.53
CA ARG A 132 -26.01 -1.03 7.52
C ARG A 132 -26.81 -1.06 6.22
N ARG A 133 -26.14 -1.20 5.07
CA ARG A 133 -26.82 -1.32 3.78
C ARG A 133 -27.59 -2.64 3.67
N ALA A 134 -27.01 -3.74 4.15
CA ALA A 134 -27.67 -5.04 4.17
C ALA A 134 -28.91 -5.04 5.09
N ILE A 135 -28.78 -4.48 6.30
CA ILE A 135 -29.90 -4.30 7.25
C ILE A 135 -30.99 -3.43 6.61
N ALA A 136 -30.63 -2.29 6.00
CA ALA A 136 -31.62 -1.44 5.33
C ALA A 136 -32.33 -2.14 4.15
N ALA A 137 -31.62 -2.99 3.41
CA ALA A 137 -32.20 -3.80 2.34
C ALA A 137 -33.16 -4.86 2.89
N PHE A 138 -32.85 -5.45 4.04
CA PHE A 138 -33.71 -6.43 4.72
C PHE A 138 -35.02 -5.80 5.23
N TYR A 139 -34.95 -4.64 5.91
CA TYR A 139 -36.13 -3.98 6.46
C TYR A 139 -36.96 -3.21 5.42
N PHE A 140 -36.36 -2.66 4.36
CA PHE A 140 -37.05 -1.85 3.35
C PHE A 140 -36.83 -2.36 1.91
N PRO A 141 -37.26 -3.59 1.58
CA PRO A 141 -36.97 -4.22 0.28
C PRO A 141 -37.57 -3.45 -0.90
N LYS A 142 -38.75 -2.86 -0.72
CA LYS A 142 -39.42 -2.06 -1.78
C LYS A 142 -38.58 -0.86 -2.22
N ARG A 143 -37.92 -0.16 -1.29
CA ARG A 143 -37.11 1.03 -1.60
C ARG A 143 -35.77 0.66 -2.23
N GLU A 144 -35.12 -0.41 -1.77
CA GLU A 144 -33.85 -0.86 -2.36
C GLU A 144 -34.06 -1.41 -3.77
N LYS A 145 -35.15 -2.18 -4.01
CA LYS A 145 -35.49 -2.65 -5.36
C LYS A 145 -35.65 -1.49 -6.35
N SER A 146 -36.33 -0.41 -5.97
CA SER A 146 -36.47 0.77 -6.83
C SER A 146 -35.13 1.45 -7.12
N ARG A 147 -34.22 1.55 -6.14
CA ARG A 147 -32.87 2.10 -6.35
C ARG A 147 -32.03 1.24 -7.27
N VAL A 148 -32.08 -0.08 -7.10
CA VAL A 148 -31.38 -1.04 -7.96
C VAL A 148 -31.92 -0.99 -9.38
N LEU A 149 -33.25 -0.97 -9.55
CA LEU A 149 -33.88 -0.85 -10.88
C LEU A 149 -33.51 0.47 -11.55
N TYR A 150 -33.51 1.57 -10.80
CA TYR A 150 -33.07 2.87 -11.31
C TYR A 150 -31.61 2.84 -11.76
N LEU A 151 -30.70 2.30 -10.94
CA LEU A 151 -29.28 2.19 -11.29
C LEU A 151 -29.08 1.27 -12.50
N TYR A 152 -29.78 0.15 -12.56
CA TYR A 152 -29.77 -0.76 -13.70
C TYR A 152 -30.19 -0.04 -14.98
N ASN A 153 -31.35 0.62 -14.96
CA ASN A 153 -31.85 1.39 -16.11
C ASN A 153 -30.89 2.52 -16.50
N LYS A 154 -30.26 3.19 -15.53
CA LYS A 154 -29.25 4.22 -15.79
C LYS A 154 -28.02 3.63 -16.51
N LEU A 155 -27.48 2.52 -16.01
CA LEU A 155 -26.33 1.85 -16.63
C LEU A 155 -26.68 1.31 -18.03
N LEU A 156 -27.88 0.76 -18.19
CA LEU A 156 -28.38 0.28 -19.48
C LEU A 156 -28.48 1.44 -20.49
N ARG A 157 -29.05 2.58 -20.08
CA ARG A 157 -29.11 3.81 -20.89
C ARG A 157 -27.72 4.32 -21.26
N GLN A 158 -26.78 4.34 -20.31
CA GLN A 158 -25.38 4.74 -20.58
C GLN A 158 -24.70 3.83 -21.61
N ARG A 159 -24.85 2.51 -21.48
CA ARG A 159 -24.32 1.54 -22.45
C ARG A 159 -24.94 1.72 -23.84
N HIS A 160 -26.25 1.88 -23.90
CA HIS A 160 -26.97 2.12 -25.16
C HIS A 160 -26.52 3.43 -25.82
N CYS A 161 -26.37 4.49 -25.03
CA CYS A 161 -25.86 5.76 -25.51
C CYS A 161 -24.43 5.64 -26.07
N PHE A 162 -23.54 4.96 -25.36
CA PHE A 162 -22.18 4.71 -25.82
C PHE A 162 -22.18 3.97 -27.17
N VAL A 163 -22.97 2.91 -27.31
CA VAL A 163 -23.10 2.15 -28.57
C VAL A 163 -23.65 3.04 -29.68
N ARG A 164 -24.69 3.85 -29.41
CA ARG A 164 -25.26 4.82 -30.37
C ARG A 164 -24.21 5.83 -30.84
N LEU A 165 -23.42 6.40 -29.93
CA LEU A 165 -22.36 7.35 -30.26
C LEU A 165 -21.24 6.69 -31.08
N GLN A 166 -20.82 5.48 -30.71
CA GLN A 166 -19.82 4.71 -31.47
C GLN A 166 -20.32 4.38 -32.89
N ARG A 167 -21.57 3.93 -33.05
CA ARG A 167 -22.18 3.71 -34.37
C ARG A 167 -22.22 4.99 -35.20
N LYS A 168 -22.60 6.13 -34.61
CA LYS A 168 -22.57 7.44 -35.30
C LYS A 168 -21.14 7.80 -35.77
N ARG A 169 -20.11 7.54 -34.96
CA ARG A 169 -18.70 7.73 -35.34
C ARG A 169 -18.29 6.84 -36.51
N ILE A 170 -18.65 5.56 -36.47
CA ILE A 170 -18.36 4.59 -37.55
C ILE A 170 -19.08 5.02 -38.85
N ALA A 171 -20.36 5.39 -38.78
CA ALA A 171 -21.12 5.87 -39.94
C ALA A 171 -20.52 7.15 -40.55
N ARG A 172 -20.03 8.08 -39.72
CA ARG A 172 -19.29 9.28 -40.20
C ARG A 172 -17.99 8.89 -40.90
N ARG A 173 -17.21 7.96 -40.34
CA ARG A 173 -15.98 7.45 -40.98
C ARG A 173 -16.25 6.74 -42.29
N ALA A 174 -17.32 5.95 -42.37
CA ALA A 174 -17.76 5.30 -43.60
C ALA A 174 -18.15 6.31 -44.70
N ARG A 175 -18.84 7.40 -44.33
CA ARG A 175 -19.21 8.48 -45.27
C ARG A 175 -18.02 9.27 -45.80
N ARG A 176 -16.93 9.40 -45.03
CA ARG A 176 -15.70 10.11 -45.47
C ARG A 176 -15.08 9.46 -46.71
N TYR A 177 -15.31 8.17 -46.91
CA TYR A 177 -14.82 7.43 -48.05
C TYR A 177 -16.01 6.93 -48.89
N PRO A 178 -16.66 7.81 -49.69
CA PRO A 178 -17.77 7.40 -50.53
C PRO A 178 -17.34 6.24 -51.45
N ALA A 179 -18.30 5.38 -51.78
CA ALA A 179 -18.04 4.26 -52.69
C ALA A 179 -17.51 4.82 -54.02
N LEU A 180 -16.25 4.52 -54.37
CA LEU A 180 -15.71 4.95 -55.67
C LEU A 180 -16.53 4.25 -56.75
N ARG A 181 -17.25 5.02 -57.54
CA ARG A 181 -18.15 4.52 -58.60
C ARG A 181 -17.44 3.63 -59.62
N TRP A 182 -16.11 3.74 -59.71
CA TRP A 182 -15.22 3.01 -60.60
C TRP A 182 -14.53 1.82 -59.90
N PRO A 183 -14.83 0.56 -60.27
CA PRO A 183 -14.25 -0.63 -59.64
C PRO A 183 -12.72 -0.70 -59.74
N ARG A 184 -12.14 -0.21 -60.84
CA ARG A 184 -10.69 -0.26 -61.09
C ARG A 184 -9.88 0.62 -60.15
N LEU A 185 -10.40 1.79 -59.76
CA LEU A 185 -9.73 2.67 -58.79
C LEU A 185 -9.86 2.18 -57.34
N ARG A 186 -10.83 1.30 -57.03
CA ARG A 186 -10.96 0.69 -55.69
C ARG A 186 -9.75 -0.16 -55.32
N ARG A 187 -9.04 -0.71 -56.32
CA ARG A 187 -7.85 -1.56 -56.10
C ARG A 187 -6.60 -0.78 -55.67
N TRP A 188 -6.56 0.52 -55.95
CA TRP A 188 -5.39 1.38 -55.69
C TRP A 188 -5.53 2.23 -54.42
N VAL A 189 -6.76 2.39 -53.90
CA VAL A 189 -7.03 3.19 -52.70
C VAL A 189 -7.15 2.27 -51.49
N ARG A 190 -6.07 2.16 -50.70
CA ARG A 190 -6.10 1.43 -49.43
C ARG A 190 -6.91 2.20 -48.38
N ARG A 191 -7.87 1.54 -47.72
CA ARG A 191 -8.77 2.18 -46.74
C ARG A 191 -8.61 1.52 -45.37
N PRO A 192 -8.37 2.30 -44.30
CA PRO A 192 -8.26 1.75 -42.96
C PRO A 192 -9.61 1.18 -42.50
N CYS A 193 -9.59 0.27 -41.54
CA CYS A 193 -10.81 -0.27 -40.96
C CYS A 193 -11.68 0.85 -40.37
N THR A 194 -12.97 0.88 -40.70
CA THR A 194 -13.90 1.92 -40.23
C THR A 194 -14.18 1.89 -38.72
N VAL A 195 -13.90 0.75 -38.06
CA VAL A 195 -14.08 0.53 -36.61
C VAL A 195 -12.82 0.86 -35.83
N CYS A 196 -11.74 0.10 -36.00
CA CYS A 196 -10.49 0.29 -35.24
C CYS A 196 -9.56 1.37 -35.83
N GLY A 197 -9.70 1.71 -37.12
CA GLY A 197 -8.81 2.66 -37.78
C GLY A 197 -7.47 2.08 -38.23
N GLU A 198 -7.23 0.78 -38.05
CA GLU A 198 -5.98 0.15 -38.47
C GLU A 198 -5.81 0.17 -40.00
N PRO A 199 -4.57 0.37 -40.50
CA PRO A 199 -4.27 0.36 -41.91
C PRO A 199 -4.49 -1.02 -42.54
N GLU A 200 -4.88 -1.02 -43.81
CA GLU A 200 -5.28 -2.23 -44.54
C GLU A 200 -4.11 -3.22 -44.72
N SER A 201 -4.23 -4.39 -44.08
CA SER A 201 -3.42 -5.59 -44.36
C SER A 201 -4.05 -6.40 -45.50
N PRO A 202 -3.27 -6.76 -46.54
CA PRO A 202 -3.78 -7.21 -47.85
C PRO A 202 -4.61 -8.51 -47.86
N GLN A 203 -4.62 -9.28 -46.78
CA GLN A 203 -5.30 -10.60 -46.73
C GLN A 203 -6.47 -10.69 -45.74
N ASN A 204 -6.75 -9.65 -44.96
CA ASN A 204 -7.66 -9.77 -43.80
C ASN A 204 -8.71 -8.66 -43.65
N HIS A 205 -9.04 -7.98 -44.75
CA HIS A 205 -10.05 -6.92 -44.79
C HIS A 205 -11.25 -7.33 -45.65
N GLN A 206 -12.45 -6.97 -45.19
CA GLN A 206 -13.72 -7.24 -45.87
C GLN A 206 -14.47 -5.93 -46.12
N ALA A 207 -14.83 -5.69 -47.37
CA ALA A 207 -15.69 -4.58 -47.76
C ALA A 207 -17.16 -4.92 -47.44
N CYS A 208 -17.96 -3.88 -47.16
CA CYS A 208 -19.39 -4.06 -47.00
C CYS A 208 -20.05 -4.60 -48.28
N PRO A 209 -21.02 -5.55 -48.19
CA PRO A 209 -21.75 -6.07 -49.35
C PRO A 209 -22.56 -5.01 -50.11
N SER A 210 -22.96 -3.91 -49.46
CA SER A 210 -23.75 -2.87 -50.10
C SER A 210 -22.87 -2.00 -51.00
N PRO A 211 -23.16 -1.91 -52.32
CA PRO A 211 -22.33 -1.17 -53.28
C PRO A 211 -22.29 0.34 -53.02
N ALA A 212 -23.30 0.88 -52.33
CA ALA A 212 -23.39 2.27 -51.90
C ALA A 212 -22.55 2.56 -50.64
N CYS A 213 -22.27 1.54 -49.83
CA CYS A 213 -21.66 1.66 -48.51
C CYS A 213 -20.17 1.32 -48.62
N GLY A 214 -19.34 2.32 -48.93
CA GLY A 214 -17.88 2.18 -49.16
C GLY A 214 -17.02 1.80 -47.93
N ALA A 215 -17.61 1.17 -46.92
CA ALA A 215 -16.97 0.83 -45.65
C ALA A 215 -16.14 -0.46 -45.75
N THR A 216 -14.94 -0.45 -45.15
CA THR A 216 -14.04 -1.59 -45.00
C THR A 216 -13.86 -1.96 -43.53
N TYR A 217 -13.76 -3.27 -43.25
CA TYR A 217 -13.67 -3.84 -41.91
C TYR A 217 -12.53 -4.84 -41.81
N CYS A 218 -11.83 -4.85 -40.67
CA CYS A 218 -10.91 -5.93 -40.33
C CYS A 218 -11.71 -7.22 -40.00
N ARG A 219 -11.18 -8.42 -40.27
CA ARG A 219 -11.90 -9.69 -39.94
C ARG A 219 -12.38 -9.80 -38.48
N PRO A 220 -11.61 -9.42 -37.44
CA PRO A 220 -12.13 -9.43 -36.07
C PRO A 220 -13.26 -8.41 -35.89
N CYS A 221 -13.05 -7.16 -36.31
CA CYS A 221 -14.06 -6.10 -36.28
C CYS A 221 -15.38 -6.50 -36.96
N TRP A 222 -15.31 -7.20 -38.09
CA TRP A 222 -16.49 -7.66 -38.83
C TRP A 222 -17.26 -8.76 -38.09
N ARG A 223 -16.55 -9.66 -37.39
CA ARG A 223 -17.16 -10.67 -36.52
C ARG A 223 -17.80 -10.02 -35.29
N ASP A 224 -17.12 -9.06 -34.67
CA ASP A 224 -17.59 -8.39 -33.45
C ASP A 224 -18.88 -7.59 -33.67
N VAL A 225 -19.05 -7.02 -34.87
CA VAL A 225 -20.28 -6.29 -35.24
C VAL A 225 -21.39 -7.24 -35.77
N GLY A 226 -21.18 -8.56 -35.69
CA GLY A 226 -22.20 -9.56 -36.05
C GLY A 226 -22.37 -9.75 -37.56
N ARG A 227 -21.34 -9.47 -38.37
CA ARG A 227 -21.37 -9.57 -39.85
C ARG A 227 -22.43 -8.69 -40.52
N VAL A 228 -22.93 -7.68 -39.80
CA VAL A 228 -23.87 -6.68 -40.30
C VAL A 228 -23.18 -5.33 -40.31
N CYS A 229 -23.34 -4.56 -41.38
CA CYS A 229 -22.66 -3.28 -41.50
C CYS A 229 -23.34 -2.20 -40.63
N PRO A 230 -22.67 -1.66 -39.60
CA PRO A 230 -23.25 -0.64 -38.71
C PRO A 230 -23.50 0.70 -39.42
N ALA A 231 -22.92 0.90 -40.61
CA ALA A 231 -23.10 2.12 -41.40
C ALA A 231 -24.30 2.07 -42.35
N CYS A 232 -24.68 0.89 -42.85
CA CYS A 232 -25.80 0.75 -43.78
C CYS A 232 -27.08 0.24 -43.10
N THR A 233 -26.97 -0.45 -41.97
CA THR A 233 -28.15 -0.82 -41.19
C THR A 233 -28.60 0.41 -40.39
N PRO A 234 -29.80 0.97 -40.64
CA PRO A 234 -30.36 1.95 -39.72
C PRO A 234 -30.44 1.28 -38.35
N GLY A 235 -29.89 1.93 -37.30
CA GLY A 235 -29.88 1.34 -35.97
C GLY A 235 -31.30 0.88 -35.61
N ASP A 236 -31.45 -0.41 -35.27
CA ASP A 236 -32.73 -1.07 -35.21
C ASP A 236 -33.83 -0.21 -34.58
N ARG A 237 -34.94 -0.22 -35.33
CA ARG A 237 -36.30 0.21 -34.98
C ARG A 237 -36.81 -0.63 -33.80
N GLY A 238 -36.23 -0.40 -32.62
CA GLY A 238 -36.54 -1.13 -31.40
C GLY A 238 -37.29 -0.32 -30.34
N LEU A 239 -37.58 0.96 -30.59
CA LEU A 239 -38.51 1.74 -29.78
C LEU A 239 -39.22 2.72 -30.71
N SER A 240 -40.53 2.56 -30.76
CA SER A 240 -41.54 3.53 -31.16
C SER A 240 -41.12 4.96 -30.88
N GLU A 241 -41.57 5.84 -31.77
CA GLU A 241 -41.77 7.27 -31.57
C GLU A 241 -42.16 7.56 -30.11
N ASP A 242 -41.18 7.99 -29.32
CA ASP A 242 -41.36 8.86 -28.19
C ASP A 242 -40.00 9.52 -27.92
N SER A 243 -40.02 10.85 -27.94
CA SER A 243 -38.94 11.74 -27.51
C SER A 243 -37.71 11.85 -28.43
N SER A 244 -37.86 12.74 -29.41
CA SER A 244 -36.83 13.64 -29.95
C SER A 244 -35.99 14.39 -28.89
N GLU A 245 -36.24 14.18 -27.60
CA GLU A 245 -35.48 14.72 -26.46
C GLU A 245 -34.31 13.81 -25.99
N ASP A 246 -34.31 12.52 -26.34
CA ASP A 246 -33.26 11.57 -25.90
C ASP A 246 -31.91 11.75 -26.62
N GLY A 247 -31.92 12.50 -27.74
CA GLY A 247 -30.70 12.90 -28.44
C GLY A 247 -29.82 13.84 -27.61
N GLY A 248 -30.43 14.67 -26.77
CA GLY A 248 -29.75 15.56 -25.83
C GLY A 248 -29.24 14.85 -24.58
N LEU A 249 -29.95 13.81 -24.12
CA LEU A 249 -29.61 13.06 -22.91
C LEU A 249 -28.28 12.29 -23.02
N CYS A 250 -27.87 11.95 -24.25
CA CYS A 250 -26.60 11.32 -24.53
C CYS A 250 -25.38 12.25 -24.41
N CYS A 251 -25.59 13.57 -24.48
CA CYS A 251 -24.53 14.58 -24.46
C CYS A 251 -24.54 15.41 -23.16
N ALA A 252 -25.50 15.18 -22.26
CA ALA A 252 -25.70 15.95 -21.02
C ALA A 252 -25.11 15.23 -19.78
N GLY A 253 -23.91 14.65 -19.91
CA GLY A 253 -23.20 13.95 -18.82
C GLY A 253 -21.84 14.55 -18.56
#